data_AF-A0A511MSM6-F1
#
_entry.id   AF-A0A511MSM6-F1
#
_cell.length_a   1.000
_cell.length_b   1.000
_cell.length_c   1.000
_cell.angle_alpha   90.00
_cell.angle_beta   90.00
_cell.angle_gamma   90.00
#
_symmetry.space_group_name_H-M   'P 1'
#
loop_
_entity.id
_entity.type
_entity.pdbx_description
1 polymer ?
#
loop_
_entity_poly.entity_id
_entity_poly.type
_entity_poly.pdbx_seq_one_letter_code
_entity_poly.pdbx_strand_id
1 'polypeptide(L)'
;MKRRIANVEGIDLDTGQIRDQNEPGVDMSPSRTGDSLNAMTHGAARFAIPRADAGLDRCTTIAPGAWTKTLDNVYHLPMNSHLCVQTDQGNLADLTLTHIPSAAEQYLEFDFTTWRAG
;
A
#
# COMPACT_ATOMS: atom_id res chain seq x y z
N MET A 1 -1.28 -13.99 -1.17
CA MET A 1 -1.95 -14.42 0.08
C MET A 1 -2.62 -13.19 0.63
N LYS A 2 -3.96 -13.21 0.72
CA LYS A 2 -4.73 -12.02 1.07
C LYS A 2 -4.32 -11.48 2.44
N ARG A 3 -4.29 -10.16 2.55
CA ARG A 3 -4.07 -9.39 3.76
C ARG A 3 -5.25 -8.45 3.96
N ARG A 4 -5.63 -8.28 5.21
CA ARG A 4 -6.67 -7.35 5.64
C ARG A 4 -6.10 -6.48 6.75
N ILE A 5 -6.19 -5.17 6.60
CA ILE A 5 -5.74 -4.19 7.62
C ILE A 5 -6.88 -3.25 7.98
N ALA A 6 -7.18 -3.10 9.27
CA ALA A 6 -8.19 -2.16 9.76
C ALA A 6 -7.67 -0.71 9.84
N ASN A 7 -8.56 0.27 10.01
CA ASN A 7 -8.27 1.73 10.04
C ASN A 7 -7.34 2.23 11.19
N VAL A 8 -6.70 1.33 11.94
CA VAL A 8 -5.71 1.60 12.99
C VAL A 8 -4.51 0.64 12.93
N GLU A 9 -4.56 -0.31 12.00
CA GLU A 9 -3.50 -1.28 11.76
C GLU A 9 -2.70 -0.85 10.53
N GLY A 10 -1.42 -1.19 10.53
CA GLY A 10 -0.59 -1.06 9.36
C GLY A 10 0.08 -2.37 9.00
N ILE A 11 0.70 -2.37 7.82
CA ILE A 11 1.46 -3.50 7.32
C ILE A 11 2.93 -3.11 7.11
N ASP A 12 3.81 -4.01 7.52
CA ASP A 12 5.20 -4.10 7.11
C ASP A 12 5.22 -4.96 5.82
N LEU A 13 5.47 -4.34 4.67
CA LEU A 13 5.47 -4.97 3.34
C LEU A 13 6.70 -5.85 3.11
N ASP A 14 7.70 -5.71 3.96
CA ASP A 14 8.91 -6.52 3.92
C ASP A 14 8.66 -7.91 4.50
N THR A 15 7.91 -7.98 5.61
CA THR A 15 7.63 -9.22 6.33
C THR A 15 6.19 -9.73 6.14
N GLY A 16 5.30 -8.86 5.66
CA GLY A 16 3.87 -9.09 5.59
C GLY A 16 3.16 -9.10 6.95
N GLN A 17 3.81 -8.63 8.01
CA GLN A 17 3.25 -8.57 9.36
C GLN A 17 2.32 -7.38 9.51
N ILE A 18 1.17 -7.62 10.14
CA ILE A 18 0.17 -6.60 10.47
C ILE A 18 0.32 -6.26 11.95
N ARG A 19 0.40 -4.96 12.26
CA ARG A 19 0.67 -4.44 13.60
C ARG A 19 -0.08 -3.12 13.82
N ASP A 20 0.01 -2.55 15.03
CA ASP A 20 -0.45 -1.17 15.25
C ASP A 20 0.28 -0.23 14.31
N GLN A 21 -0.45 0.70 13.69
CA GLN A 21 0.08 1.57 12.64
C GLN A 21 1.25 2.47 13.09
N ASN A 22 1.42 2.69 14.39
CA ASN A 22 2.49 3.52 14.95
C ASN A 22 3.74 2.72 15.31
N GLU A 23 3.72 1.39 15.17
CA GLU A 23 4.89 0.56 15.43
C GLU A 23 6.00 0.82 14.40
N PRO A 24 7.28 0.82 14.81
CA PRO A 24 8.40 0.92 13.89
C PRO A 24 8.38 -0.20 12.83
N GLY A 25 8.66 0.16 11.58
CA GLY A 25 8.70 -0.77 10.44
C GLY A 25 7.37 -0.97 9.73
N VAL A 26 6.27 -0.35 10.20
CA VAL A 26 5.05 -0.26 9.40
C VAL A 26 5.29 0.69 8.22
N ASP A 27 4.98 0.21 7.01
CA ASP A 27 5.13 0.98 5.78
C ASP A 27 3.90 1.83 5.49
N MET A 28 2.71 1.23 5.63
CA MET A 28 1.46 1.88 5.28
C MET A 28 0.29 1.50 6.19
N SER A 29 -0.66 2.42 6.31
CA SER A 29 -1.92 2.26 7.04
C SER A 29 -3.07 2.97 6.32
N PRO A 30 -4.30 2.44 6.35
CA PRO A 30 -5.48 3.20 5.96
C PRO A 30 -5.68 4.40 6.91
N SER A 31 -6.30 5.47 6.41
CA SER A 31 -6.77 6.54 7.29
C SER A 31 -7.88 6.05 8.21
N ARG A 32 -8.17 6.84 9.25
CA ARG A 32 -9.25 6.55 10.20
C ARG A 32 -10.60 6.30 9.53
N THR A 33 -10.86 6.96 8.40
CA THR A 33 -12.10 6.81 7.63
C THR A 33 -11.99 5.78 6.53
N GLY A 34 -10.82 5.16 6.29
CA GLY A 34 -10.57 4.11 5.30
C GLY A 34 -10.46 4.57 3.85
N ASP A 35 -10.67 5.87 3.56
CA ASP A 35 -10.72 6.40 2.18
C ASP A 35 -9.36 6.90 1.67
N SER A 36 -8.31 6.77 2.47
CA SER A 36 -6.95 7.04 2.02
C SER A 36 -5.97 6.03 2.57
N LEU A 37 -4.89 5.79 1.84
CA LEU A 37 -3.72 5.06 2.30
C LEU A 37 -2.60 6.04 2.60
N ASN A 38 -1.97 5.88 3.75
CA ASN A 38 -0.94 6.77 4.24
C ASN A 38 0.36 6.00 4.42
N ALA A 39 1.45 6.62 3.99
CA ALA A 39 2.79 6.17 4.33
C ALA A 39 3.03 6.49 5.80
N MET A 40 3.42 5.49 6.58
CA MET A 40 3.63 5.68 8.01
C MET A 40 4.99 6.29 8.29
N THR A 41 5.05 7.08 9.37
CA THR A 41 6.10 8.07 9.66
C THR A 41 7.50 7.45 9.76
N HIS A 42 7.61 6.15 10.05
CA HIS A 42 8.89 5.44 10.18
C HIS A 42 9.25 4.61 8.94
N GLY A 43 8.30 4.33 8.05
CA GLY A 43 8.52 3.52 6.83
C GLY A 43 8.72 4.33 5.56
N ALA A 44 8.64 5.68 5.62
CA ALA A 44 8.80 6.66 4.52
C ALA A 44 8.30 6.22 3.13
N ALA A 45 7.31 5.34 3.11
CA ALA A 45 6.90 4.63 1.93
C ALA A 45 6.26 5.60 0.93
N ARG A 46 6.20 5.19 -0.32
CA ARG A 46 5.62 6.01 -1.37
C ARG A 46 4.75 5.17 -2.29
N PHE A 47 3.65 5.76 -2.71
CA PHE A 47 2.65 5.17 -3.57
C PHE A 47 2.78 5.75 -4.97
N ALA A 48 2.67 4.90 -6.00
CA ALA A 48 2.43 5.34 -7.36
C ALA A 48 0.92 5.36 -7.65
N ILE A 49 0.49 6.04 -8.70
CA ILE A 49 -0.90 6.01 -9.14
C ILE A 49 -1.31 4.57 -9.51
N PRO A 50 -2.42 4.04 -8.97
CA PRO A 50 -2.92 2.71 -9.32
C PRO A 50 -3.25 2.59 -10.82
N ARG A 51 -2.97 1.42 -11.39
CA ARG A 51 -3.24 1.09 -12.81
C ARG A 51 -3.60 -0.39 -12.97
N ALA A 52 -3.97 -0.79 -14.18
CA ALA A 52 -4.29 -2.18 -14.50
C ALA A 52 -3.05 -3.05 -14.79
N ASP A 53 -1.93 -2.43 -15.19
CA ASP A 53 -0.66 -3.12 -15.36
C ASP A 53 0.02 -3.39 -14.01
N ALA A 54 0.73 -4.53 -13.92
CA ALA A 54 1.20 -5.12 -12.66
C ALA A 54 2.70 -5.43 -12.70
N GLY A 55 3.26 -5.76 -11.54
CA GLY A 55 4.57 -6.38 -11.43
C GLY A 55 5.76 -5.42 -11.35
N LEU A 56 6.94 -6.02 -11.15
CA LEU A 56 8.20 -5.31 -10.90
C LEU A 56 8.60 -4.34 -12.03
N ASP A 57 8.45 -4.75 -13.29
CA ASP A 57 8.82 -3.93 -14.45
C ASP A 57 8.05 -2.60 -14.46
N ARG A 58 6.79 -2.61 -14.04
CA ARG A 58 6.03 -1.39 -13.84
C ARG A 58 6.60 -0.57 -12.68
N CYS A 59 6.79 -1.17 -11.51
CA CYS A 59 7.19 -0.42 -10.33
C CYS A 59 8.59 0.23 -10.49
N THR A 60 9.48 -0.39 -11.27
CA THR A 60 10.82 0.14 -11.57
C THR A 60 10.83 1.29 -12.58
N THR A 61 9.78 1.43 -13.39
CA THR A 61 9.69 2.47 -14.44
C THR A 61 8.95 3.74 -13.97
N ILE A 62 8.42 3.75 -12.74
CA ILE A 62 7.76 4.93 -12.18
C ILE A 62 8.77 6.07 -12.01
N ALA A 63 8.48 7.21 -12.65
CA ALA A 63 9.34 8.39 -12.57
C ALA A 63 9.50 8.88 -11.11
N PRO A 64 10.69 9.39 -10.71
CA PRO A 64 10.93 9.82 -9.32
C PRO A 64 9.92 10.84 -8.77
N GLY A 65 9.35 11.69 -9.62
CA GLY A 65 8.34 12.69 -9.23
C GLY A 65 6.90 12.20 -9.21
N ALA A 66 6.63 10.94 -9.57
CA ALA A 66 5.29 10.37 -9.66
C ALA A 66 4.88 9.57 -8.40
N TRP A 67 5.68 9.67 -7.35
CA TRP A 67 5.50 8.99 -6.07
C TRP A 67 4.89 9.94 -5.03
N THR A 68 3.92 9.48 -4.25
CA THR A 68 3.23 10.27 -3.22
C THR A 68 3.27 9.57 -1.86
N LYS A 69 3.13 10.32 -0.76
CA LYS A 69 3.03 9.75 0.60
C LYS A 69 1.61 9.38 1.02
N THR A 70 0.62 9.78 0.21
CA THR A 70 -0.78 9.52 0.44
C THR A 70 -1.41 9.13 -0.88
N LEU A 71 -2.29 8.15 -0.82
CA LEU A 71 -3.21 7.80 -1.91
C LEU A 71 -4.63 8.02 -1.42
N ASP A 72 -5.27 9.06 -1.93
CA ASP A 72 -6.65 9.41 -1.58
C ASP A 72 -7.68 8.67 -2.45
N ASN A 73 -8.95 8.74 -2.05
CA ASN A 73 -10.09 8.19 -2.75
C ASN A 73 -9.99 6.68 -3.01
N VAL A 74 -9.50 5.93 -2.02
CA VAL A 74 -9.30 4.47 -2.12
C VAL A 74 -10.63 3.76 -2.40
N TYR A 75 -11.76 4.31 -1.98
CA TYR A 75 -13.10 3.79 -2.27
C TYR A 75 -13.49 3.80 -3.75
N HIS A 76 -12.81 4.60 -4.56
CA HIS A 76 -13.08 4.72 -5.99
C HIS A 76 -12.07 3.94 -6.85
N LEU A 77 -11.15 3.21 -6.21
CA LEU A 77 -10.17 2.43 -6.95
C LEU A 77 -10.84 1.22 -7.61
N PRO A 78 -10.51 0.92 -8.88
CA PRO A 78 -11.01 -0.28 -9.53
C PRO A 78 -10.53 -1.54 -8.78
N MET A 79 -11.41 -2.54 -8.65
CA MET A 79 -10.95 -3.88 -8.25
C MET A 79 -9.89 -4.40 -9.21
N ASN A 80 -8.95 -5.19 -8.69
CA ASN A 80 -7.79 -5.70 -9.43
C ASN A 80 -6.88 -4.58 -9.97
N SER A 81 -7.01 -3.35 -9.47
CA SER A 81 -5.99 -2.35 -9.71
C SER A 81 -4.75 -2.68 -8.88
N HIS A 82 -3.62 -2.33 -9.48
CA HIS A 82 -2.29 -2.59 -8.98
C HIS A 82 -1.70 -1.29 -8.47
N LEU A 83 -1.22 -1.30 -7.24
CA LEU A 83 -0.60 -0.17 -6.56
C LEU A 83 0.87 -0.51 -6.29
N CYS A 84 1.77 0.16 -7.00
CA CYS A 84 3.20 0.09 -6.67
C CYS A 84 3.48 0.90 -5.40
N VAL A 85 4.24 0.30 -4.49
CA VAL A 85 4.74 0.90 -3.26
C VAL A 85 6.26 0.80 -3.25
N GLN A 86 6.94 1.90 -2.92
CA GLN A 86 8.37 1.89 -2.60
C GLN A 86 8.51 2.06 -1.08
N THR A 87 9.18 1.11 -0.40
CA THR A 87 9.48 1.21 1.04
C THR A 87 10.65 2.17 1.29
N ASP A 88 10.89 2.58 2.54
CA ASP A 88 12.06 3.41 2.90
C ASP A 88 13.40 2.72 2.62
N GLN A 89 13.47 1.39 2.71
CA GLN A 89 14.68 0.64 2.35
C GLN A 89 14.88 0.52 0.83
N GLY A 90 13.95 1.06 0.02
CA GLY A 90 14.00 1.01 -1.43
C GLY A 90 13.43 -0.27 -2.04
N ASN A 91 12.81 -1.13 -1.23
CA ASN A 91 12.11 -2.30 -1.75
C ASN A 91 10.89 -1.85 -2.55
N LEU A 92 10.51 -2.64 -3.54
CA LEU A 92 9.30 -2.40 -4.34
C LEU A 92 8.27 -3.44 -3.99
N ALA A 93 7.03 -3.03 -3.78
CA ALA A 93 5.89 -3.92 -3.65
C ALA A 93 4.83 -3.58 -4.71
N ASP A 94 4.14 -4.60 -5.21
CA ASP A 94 2.93 -4.45 -6.00
C ASP A 94 1.75 -5.02 -5.22
N LEU A 95 0.76 -4.17 -4.95
CA LEU A 95 -0.44 -4.49 -4.19
C LEU A 95 -1.61 -4.59 -5.16
N THR A 96 -2.33 -5.71 -5.11
CA THR A 96 -3.57 -5.90 -5.88
C THR A 96 -4.75 -5.72 -4.95
N LEU A 97 -5.62 -4.74 -5.22
CA LEU A 97 -6.86 -4.57 -4.47
C LEU A 97 -7.82 -5.72 -4.79
N THR A 98 -8.12 -6.55 -3.78
CA THR A 98 -9.00 -7.71 -3.92
C THR A 98 -10.41 -7.47 -3.40
N HIS A 99 -10.61 -6.34 -2.72
CA HIS A 99 -11.90 -5.88 -2.21
C HIS A 99 -11.94 -4.36 -2.27
N ILE A 100 -13.08 -3.77 -2.68
CA ILE A 100 -13.25 -2.31 -2.62
C ILE A 100 -13.54 -1.95 -1.17
N PRO A 101 -12.65 -1.21 -0.49
CA PRO A 101 -12.92 -0.81 0.88
C PRO A 101 -14.13 0.12 0.93
N SER A 102 -14.85 0.12 2.06
CA SER A 102 -16.00 0.98 2.27
C SER A 102 -16.03 1.54 3.69
N ALA A 103 -16.70 2.68 3.87
CA ALA A 103 -16.81 3.34 5.17
C ALA A 103 -17.51 2.47 6.23
N ALA A 104 -18.37 1.54 5.80
CA ALA A 104 -19.05 0.60 6.69
C ALA A 104 -18.11 -0.53 7.17
N GLU A 105 -17.12 -0.90 6.35
CA GLU A 105 -16.27 -2.05 6.60
C GLU A 105 -15.00 -1.69 7.40
N GLN A 106 -14.46 -0.49 7.22
CA GLN A 106 -13.32 0.02 8.00
C GLN A 106 -12.05 -0.86 7.89
N TYR A 107 -11.87 -1.52 6.75
CA TYR A 107 -10.65 -2.26 6.44
C TYR A 107 -10.31 -2.15 4.95
N LEU A 108 -9.03 -2.36 4.64
CA LEU A 108 -8.52 -2.60 3.29
C LEU A 108 -8.14 -4.07 3.14
N GLU A 109 -8.52 -4.71 2.03
CA GLU A 109 -8.04 -6.06 1.68
C GLU A 109 -7.31 -6.06 0.33
N PHE A 110 -6.14 -6.72 0.31
CA PHE A 110 -5.28 -6.79 -0.86
C PHE A 110 -4.43 -8.07 -0.86
N ASP A 111 -3.95 -8.46 -2.04
CA ASP A 111 -2.78 -9.32 -2.21
C ASP A 111 -1.55 -8.45 -2.47
N PHE A 112 -0.35 -8.93 -2.15
CA PHE A 112 0.87 -8.21 -2.50
C PHE A 112 2.05 -9.13 -2.78
N THR A 113 3.02 -8.61 -3.53
CA THR A 113 4.35 -9.19 -3.71
C THR A 113 5.39 -8.10 -3.49
N THR A 114 6.47 -8.42 -2.77
CA THR A 114 7.59 -7.50 -2.49
C THR A 114 8.89 -8.04 -3.08
N TRP A 115 9.64 -7.16 -3.73
CA TRP A 115 10.97 -7.40 -4.28
C TRP A 115 11.98 -6.56 -3.50
N ARG A 116 13.03 -7.22 -3.03
CA ARG A 116 14.10 -6.57 -2.27
C ARG A 116 14.99 -5.76 -3.20
N ALA A 117 15.37 -4.56 -2.78
CA ALA A 117 16.51 -3.88 -3.36
C ALA A 117 17.75 -4.74 -3.14
N GLY A 118 18.51 -4.98 -4.22
CA GLY A 118 19.75 -5.76 -4.18
C GLY A 118 20.88 -5.07 -3.44
#